data_AF-A0A0B3RTJ1-F1
#
_entry.id   AF-A0A0B3RTJ1-F1
#
_cell.length_a   1.000
_cell.length_b   1.000
_cell.length_c   1.000
_cell.angle_alpha   90.00
_cell.angle_beta   90.00
_cell.angle_gamma   90.00
#
_symmetry.space_group_name_H-M   'P 1'
#
loop_
_entity.id
_entity.type
_entity.pdbx_description
1 polymer ?
#
loop_
_entity_poly.entity_id
_entity_poly.type
_entity_poly.pdbx_seq_one_letter_code
_entity_poly.pdbx_strand_id
1 'polypeptide(L)'
;MNGLRTYLAALLLAFGSALHAANTASPSEEALTLAACQARYTAVLEHAWLMQGDTEAAAMRRDLFAAMLAAALHDAPDQNQIKRQLISFRIAQKHAASGLLDTARFGTDPRRSRIALGVISQQLSACDRLVIGRIPLGA
;
A
#
# COMPACT_ATOMS: atom_id res chain seq x y z
N MET A 1 1.42 -53.09 -27.46
CA MET A 1 2.21 -52.03 -26.78
C MET A 1 1.68 -50.61 -27.05
N ASN A 2 0.39 -50.43 -27.35
CA ASN A 2 -0.17 -49.12 -27.74
C ASN A 2 -0.82 -48.37 -26.57
N GLY A 3 -1.25 -49.09 -25.52
CA GLY A 3 -1.88 -48.50 -24.34
C GLY A 3 -0.94 -47.60 -23.54
N LEU A 4 0.33 -48.01 -23.37
CA LEU A 4 1.30 -47.22 -22.59
C LEU A 4 1.59 -45.86 -23.26
N ARG A 5 1.58 -45.80 -24.60
CA ARG A 5 1.74 -44.54 -25.36
C ARG A 5 0.52 -43.62 -25.23
N THR A 6 -0.70 -44.16 -25.22
CA THR A 6 -1.91 -43.36 -24.99
C THR A 6 -2.00 -42.83 -23.56
N TYR A 7 -1.63 -43.63 -22.56
CA TYR A 7 -1.59 -43.16 -21.17
C TYR A 7 -0.53 -42.07 -20.94
N LEU A 8 0.67 -42.23 -21.51
CA LEU A 8 1.72 -41.20 -21.45
C LEU A 8 1.31 -39.89 -22.14
N ALA A 9 0.65 -39.97 -23.30
CA ALA A 9 0.16 -38.80 -24.01
C ALA A 9 -0.93 -38.06 -23.22
N ALA A 10 -1.87 -38.79 -22.62
CA ALA A 10 -2.92 -38.21 -21.79
C ALA A 10 -2.36 -37.54 -20.51
N LEU A 11 -1.34 -38.15 -19.89
CA LEU A 11 -0.69 -37.58 -18.70
C LEU A 11 0.06 -36.28 -19.01
N LEU A 12 0.72 -36.20 -20.17
CA LEU A 12 1.44 -35.01 -20.63
C LEU A 12 0.48 -33.85 -20.99
N LEU A 13 -0.68 -34.15 -21.59
CA LEU A 13 -1.72 -33.15 -21.89
C LEU A 13 -2.40 -32.61 -20.62
N ALA A 14 -2.59 -33.45 -19.60
CA ALA A 14 -3.13 -33.03 -18.31
C ALA A 14 -2.14 -32.15 -17.52
N PHE A 15 -0.84 -32.44 -17.58
CA PHE A 15 0.19 -31.65 -16.90
C PHE A 15 0.47 -30.29 -17.56
N GLY A 16 0.33 -30.17 -18.88
CA GLY A 16 0.52 -28.90 -19.60
C GLY A 16 -0.53 -27.83 -19.28
N SER A 17 -1.71 -28.24 -18.80
CA SER A 17 -2.84 -27.33 -18.51
C SER A 17 -2.71 -26.60 -17.16
N ALA A 18 -1.87 -27.10 -16.25
CA ALA A 18 -1.68 -26.51 -14.92
C ALA A 18 -0.67 -25.35 -14.89
N LEU A 19 0.03 -25.08 -16.00
CA LEU A 19 1.06 -24.04 -16.10
C LEU A 19 0.58 -22.71 -16.67
N HIS A 20 -0.72 -22.56 -16.94
CA HIS A 20 -1.31 -21.22 -17.05
C HIS A 20 -1.46 -20.64 -15.64
N ALA A 21 -0.34 -20.22 -15.06
CA ALA A 21 -0.37 -19.22 -14.01
C ALA A 21 -1.11 -18.03 -14.59
N ALA A 22 -2.37 -17.85 -14.20
CA ALA A 22 -3.12 -16.65 -14.50
C ALA A 22 -2.25 -15.50 -14.00
N ASN A 23 -1.67 -14.75 -14.93
CA ASN A 23 -0.85 -13.59 -14.63
C ASN A 23 -1.82 -12.49 -14.19
N THR A 24 -2.38 -12.64 -13.00
CA THR A 24 -3.38 -11.72 -12.46
C THR A 24 -2.68 -10.41 -12.19
N ALA A 25 -3.15 -9.34 -12.82
CA ALA A 25 -2.65 -8.00 -12.56
C ALA A 25 -2.69 -7.73 -11.05
N SER A 26 -1.52 -7.44 -10.49
CA SER A 26 -1.33 -7.12 -9.08
C SER A 26 -0.61 -5.77 -8.98
N PRO A 27 -0.89 -4.97 -7.93
CA PRO A 27 -0.19 -3.73 -7.70
C PRO A 27 1.31 -3.98 -7.56
N SER A 28 2.11 -3.12 -8.20
CA SER A 28 3.56 -3.12 -7.97
C SER A 28 3.89 -2.77 -6.52
N GLU A 29 5.08 -3.15 -6.06
CA GLU A 29 5.56 -2.78 -4.71
C GLU A 29 5.62 -1.26 -4.53
N GLU A 30 5.95 -0.52 -5.60
CA GLU A 30 5.88 0.94 -5.60
C GLU A 30 4.45 1.43 -5.37
N ALA A 31 3.46 0.89 -6.09
CA ALA A 31 2.06 1.28 -5.91
C ALA A 31 1.57 0.96 -4.49
N LEU A 32 1.96 -0.19 -3.92
CA LEU A 32 1.66 -0.52 -2.52
C LEU A 32 2.31 0.46 -1.55
N THR A 33 3.56 0.85 -1.78
CA THR A 33 4.28 1.79 -0.92
C THR A 33 3.63 3.18 -0.94
N LEU A 34 3.33 3.71 -2.13
CA LEU A 34 2.65 5.00 -2.31
C LEU A 34 1.24 4.97 -1.69
N ALA A 35 0.50 3.87 -1.90
CA ALA A 35 -0.82 3.68 -1.32
C ALA A 35 -0.78 3.63 0.22
N ALA A 36 0.23 2.97 0.81
CA ALA A 36 0.41 2.94 2.26
C ALA A 36 0.71 4.34 2.82
N CYS A 37 1.59 5.11 2.17
CA CYS A 37 1.91 6.47 2.58
C CYS A 37 0.69 7.41 2.46
N GLN A 38 -0.03 7.34 1.34
CA GLN A 38 -1.28 8.08 1.16
C GLN A 38 -2.30 7.75 2.28
N ALA A 39 -2.46 6.47 2.62
CA ALA A 39 -3.38 6.02 3.66
C ALA A 39 -2.97 6.50 5.07
N ARG A 40 -1.67 6.46 5.39
CA ARG A 40 -1.14 6.96 6.68
C ARG A 40 -1.38 8.46 6.84
N TYR A 41 -1.10 9.29 5.82
CA TYR A 41 -1.39 10.72 5.89
C TYR A 41 -2.89 11.03 5.89
N THR A 42 -3.72 10.16 5.31
CA THR A 42 -5.18 10.24 5.49
C THR A 42 -5.56 10.06 6.97
N ALA A 43 -4.97 9.08 7.67
CA ALA A 43 -5.20 8.87 9.10
C ALA A 43 -4.69 10.06 9.95
N VAL A 44 -3.51 10.61 9.63
CA VAL A 44 -2.96 11.80 10.32
C VAL A 44 -3.87 13.00 10.15
N LEU A 45 -4.36 13.26 8.93
CA LEU A 45 -5.27 14.37 8.65
C LEU A 45 -6.56 14.26 9.46
N GLU A 46 -7.18 13.07 9.48
CA GLU A 46 -8.41 12.82 10.25
C GLU A 46 -8.17 12.96 11.75
N HIS A 47 -7.06 12.42 12.27
CA HIS A 47 -6.70 12.58 13.67
C HIS A 47 -6.44 14.06 14.02
N ALA A 48 -5.81 14.83 13.13
CA ALA A 48 -5.59 16.26 13.32
C ALA A 48 -6.91 17.05 13.37
N TRP A 49 -7.89 16.74 12.52
CA TRP A 49 -9.24 17.32 12.63
C TRP A 49 -9.89 17.02 13.99
N LEU A 50 -9.82 15.78 14.45
CA LEU A 50 -10.34 15.38 15.77
C LEU A 50 -9.64 16.13 16.91
N MET A 51 -8.33 16.39 16.77
CA MET A 51 -7.54 17.10 17.78
C MET A 51 -7.60 18.63 17.65
N GLN A 52 -8.33 19.16 16.66
CA GLN A 52 -8.33 20.59 16.30
C GLN A 52 -6.89 21.12 16.05
N GLY A 53 -6.03 20.27 15.49
CA GLY A 53 -4.64 20.58 15.16
C GLY A 53 -4.48 21.13 13.73
N ASP A 54 -3.23 21.44 13.37
CA ASP A 54 -2.89 21.80 11.99
C ASP A 54 -3.06 20.61 11.03
N THR A 55 -3.70 20.88 9.90
CA THR A 55 -4.10 19.88 8.91
C THR A 55 -3.44 20.09 7.56
N GLU A 56 -2.84 21.26 7.30
CA GLU A 56 -2.34 21.61 5.97
C GLU A 56 -1.21 20.68 5.55
N ALA A 57 -0.23 20.48 6.43
CA ALA A 57 0.91 19.64 6.17
C ALA A 57 0.52 18.18 5.85
N ALA A 58 -0.50 17.65 6.54
CA ALA A 58 -1.00 16.29 6.34
C ALA A 58 -1.84 16.17 5.06
N ALA A 59 -2.69 17.17 4.78
CA ALA A 59 -3.48 17.24 3.55
C ALA A 59 -2.58 17.30 2.30
N MET A 60 -1.57 18.19 2.33
CA MET A 60 -0.60 18.31 1.24
C MET A 60 0.11 16.98 0.96
N ARG A 61 0.58 16.27 2.01
CA ARG A 61 1.27 15.00 1.85
C ARG A 61 0.35 13.89 1.36
N ARG A 62 -0.88 13.81 1.87
CA ARG A 62 -1.92 12.90 1.37
C ARG A 62 -2.13 13.09 -0.14
N ASP A 63 -2.27 14.34 -0.58
CA ASP A 63 -2.56 14.66 -1.98
C ASP A 63 -1.37 14.39 -2.89
N LEU A 64 -0.16 14.68 -2.42
CA LEU A 64 1.07 14.33 -3.13
C LEU A 64 1.17 12.82 -3.39
N PHE A 65 1.01 11.99 -2.35
CA PHE A 65 1.07 10.53 -2.54
C PHE A 65 -0.10 10.00 -3.39
N ALA A 66 -1.27 10.63 -3.33
CA ALA A 66 -2.39 10.30 -4.21
C ALA A 66 -2.05 10.58 -5.68
N ALA A 67 -1.42 11.72 -5.98
CA ALA A 67 -0.97 12.07 -7.33
C ALA A 67 0.14 11.14 -7.82
N MET A 68 1.13 10.83 -6.98
CA MET A 68 2.20 9.88 -7.32
C MET A 68 1.65 8.48 -7.59
N LEU A 69 0.69 8.01 -6.78
CA LEU A 69 0.04 6.73 -7.01
C LEU A 69 -0.74 6.72 -8.32
N ALA A 70 -1.46 7.81 -8.63
CA ALA A 70 -2.17 7.92 -9.91
C ALA A 70 -1.20 7.87 -11.10
N ALA A 71 -0.05 8.53 -11.01
CA ALA A 71 1.00 8.47 -12.02
C ALA A 71 1.59 7.05 -12.17
N ALA A 72 1.89 6.38 -11.06
CA ALA A 72 2.42 5.01 -11.07
C ALA A 72 1.44 3.97 -11.68
N LEU A 73 0.14 4.30 -11.71
CA LEU A 73 -0.90 3.44 -12.27
C LEU A 73 -1.28 3.79 -13.72
N HIS A 74 -0.72 4.86 -14.30
CA HIS A 74 -1.15 5.37 -15.61
C HIS A 74 -1.04 4.32 -16.72
N ASP A 75 0.08 3.61 -16.76
CA ASP A 75 0.36 2.59 -17.78
C ASP A 75 0.16 1.15 -17.27
N ALA A 76 -0.43 0.98 -16.09
CA ALA A 76 -0.58 -0.35 -15.50
C ALA A 76 -1.62 -1.20 -16.26
N PRO A 77 -1.30 -2.47 -16.58
CA PRO A 77 -2.28 -3.37 -17.19
C PRO A 77 -3.42 -3.64 -16.21
N ASP A 78 -4.66 -3.68 -16.71
CA ASP A 78 -5.88 -3.89 -15.91
C ASP A 78 -5.95 -2.99 -14.65
N GLN A 79 -5.89 -1.67 -14.88
CA GLN A 79 -6.00 -0.66 -13.82
C GLN A 79 -7.21 -0.89 -12.89
N ASN A 80 -8.33 -1.40 -13.41
CA ASN A 80 -9.54 -1.58 -12.63
C ASN A 80 -9.36 -2.67 -11.57
N GLN A 81 -8.74 -3.80 -11.92
CA GLN A 81 -8.40 -4.83 -10.95
C GLN A 81 -7.42 -4.32 -9.90
N ILE A 82 -6.35 -3.65 -10.32
CA ILE A 82 -5.33 -3.10 -9.41
C ILE A 82 -5.94 -2.06 -8.45
N LYS A 83 -6.78 -1.15 -8.95
CA LYS A 83 -7.47 -0.14 -8.13
C LYS A 83 -8.35 -0.78 -7.06
N ARG A 84 -9.09 -1.85 -7.38
CA ARG A 84 -9.91 -2.59 -6.39
C ARG A 84 -9.04 -3.18 -5.27
N GLN A 85 -7.92 -3.81 -5.62
CA GLN A 85 -7.00 -4.38 -4.62
C GLN A 85 -6.39 -3.28 -3.73
N LEU A 86 -6.03 -2.14 -4.32
CA LEU A 86 -5.47 -1.00 -3.59
C LEU A 86 -6.48 -0.34 -2.64
N ILE A 87 -7.79 -0.38 -2.90
CA ILE A 87 -8.80 0.15 -1.97
C ILE A 87 -8.73 -0.60 -0.63
N SER A 88 -8.85 -1.92 -0.67
CA SER A 88 -8.79 -2.74 0.56
C SER A 88 -7.47 -2.56 1.30
N PHE A 89 -6.36 -2.52 0.56
CA PHE A 89 -5.04 -2.28 1.13
C PHE A 89 -4.94 -0.92 1.84
N ARG A 90 -5.41 0.16 1.21
CA ARG A 90 -5.40 1.52 1.79
C ARG A 90 -6.26 1.60 3.03
N ILE A 91 -7.43 0.97 3.04
CA ILE A 91 -8.30 0.89 4.23
C ILE A 91 -7.54 0.24 5.39
N ALA A 92 -6.90 -0.90 5.17
CA ALA A 92 -6.12 -1.59 6.20
C ALA A 92 -4.96 -0.73 6.73
N GLN A 93 -4.20 -0.09 5.84
CA GLN A 93 -3.08 0.78 6.23
C GLN A 93 -3.54 2.02 7.00
N LYS A 94 -4.67 2.62 6.60
CA LYS A 94 -5.28 3.74 7.31
C LYS A 94 -5.67 3.33 8.72
N HIS A 95 -6.40 2.22 8.88
CA HIS A 95 -6.81 1.73 10.21
C HIS A 95 -5.62 1.41 11.12
N ALA A 96 -4.56 0.80 10.58
CA ALA A 96 -3.34 0.55 11.35
C ALA A 96 -2.70 1.86 11.84
N ALA A 97 -2.63 2.88 10.98
CA ALA A 97 -2.10 4.19 11.35
C ALA A 97 -2.99 4.91 12.38
N SER A 98 -4.32 4.91 12.19
CA SER A 98 -5.27 5.45 13.16
C SER A 98 -5.12 4.78 14.53
N GLY A 99 -5.01 3.44 14.57
CA GLY A 99 -4.82 2.71 15.82
C GLY A 99 -3.53 3.09 16.56
N LEU A 100 -2.44 3.38 15.83
CA LEU A 100 -1.21 3.90 16.43
C LEU A 100 -1.39 5.32 16.98
N LEU A 101 -2.04 6.20 16.22
CA LEU A 101 -2.31 7.59 16.64
C LEU A 101 -3.21 7.62 17.89
N ASP A 102 -4.27 6.82 17.91
CA ASP A 102 -5.19 6.72 19.05
C ASP A 102 -4.50 6.12 20.28
N THR A 103 -3.68 5.08 20.10
CA THR A 103 -2.89 4.51 21.21
C THR A 103 -1.88 5.52 21.76
N ALA A 104 -1.23 6.28 20.87
CA ALA A 104 -0.27 7.31 21.26
C ALA A 104 -0.94 8.45 22.04
N ARG A 105 -2.15 8.84 21.65
CA ARG A 105 -2.86 10.00 22.21
C ARG A 105 -3.71 9.66 23.44
N PHE A 106 -4.43 8.55 23.42
CA PHE A 106 -5.47 8.19 24.39
C PHE A 106 -5.15 6.92 25.20
N GLY A 107 -4.05 6.25 24.91
CA GLY A 107 -3.65 5.04 25.63
C GLY A 107 -3.38 5.31 27.12
N THR A 108 -3.75 4.36 27.97
CA THR A 108 -3.55 4.43 29.43
C THR A 108 -2.18 3.92 29.88
N ASP A 109 -1.53 3.08 29.07
CA ASP A 109 -0.17 2.57 29.33
C ASP A 109 0.87 3.49 28.69
N PRO A 110 1.67 4.25 29.47
CA PRO A 110 2.65 5.21 28.95
C PRO A 110 3.76 4.57 28.12
N ARG A 111 4.06 3.28 28.33
CA ARG A 111 5.04 2.56 27.52
C ARG A 111 4.48 2.30 26.13
N ARG A 112 3.24 1.79 26.05
CA ARG A 112 2.57 1.51 24.77
C ARG A 112 2.36 2.79 23.96
N SER A 113 1.94 3.88 24.59
CA SER A 113 1.75 5.17 23.91
C SER A 113 3.05 5.69 23.31
N ARG A 114 4.17 5.62 24.04
CA ARG A 114 5.49 6.00 23.50
C ARG A 114 5.93 5.13 22.33
N ILE A 115 5.73 3.82 22.42
CA ILE A 115 6.04 2.89 21.32
C ILE A 115 5.19 3.22 20.10
N ALA A 116 3.87 3.42 20.27
CA ALA A 116 2.98 3.74 19.18
C ALA A 116 3.36 5.04 18.47
N LEU A 117 3.69 6.08 19.25
CA LEU A 117 4.21 7.35 18.72
C LEU A 117 5.52 7.16 17.94
N GLY A 118 6.45 6.37 18.47
CA GLY A 118 7.71 6.05 17.80
C GLY A 118 7.50 5.34 16.47
N VAL A 119 6.62 4.33 16.44
CA VAL A 119 6.31 3.55 15.24
C VAL A 119 5.66 4.43 14.17
N ILE A 120 4.62 5.21 14.50
CA ILE A 120 3.98 6.07 13.50
C ILE A 120 4.94 7.15 13.00
N SER A 121 5.76 7.74 13.88
CA SER A 121 6.77 8.72 13.48
C SER A 121 7.80 8.13 12.51
N GLN A 122 8.25 6.90 12.75
CA GLN A 122 9.17 6.19 11.86
C GLN A 122 8.52 5.90 10.49
N GLN A 123 7.26 5.47 10.48
CA GLN A 123 6.53 5.19 9.25
C GLN A 123 6.32 6.45 8.39
N LEU A 124 5.96 7.58 9.01
CA LEU A 124 5.80 8.86 8.31
C LEU A 124 7.15 9.38 7.80
N SER A 125 8.21 9.28 8.61
CA SER A 125 9.57 9.63 8.18
C SER A 125 10.03 8.80 6.98
N ALA A 126 9.66 7.52 6.93
CA ALA A 126 9.96 6.68 5.77
C ALA A 126 9.20 7.13 4.51
N CYS A 127 7.95 7.57 4.66
CA CYS A 127 7.19 8.18 3.57
C CYS A 127 7.82 9.49 3.10
N ASP A 128 8.14 10.41 4.00
CA ASP A 128 8.72 11.72 3.64
C ASP A 128 10.04 11.58 2.84
N ARG A 129 10.85 10.53 3.13
CA ARG A 129 12.07 10.24 2.36
C ARG A 129 11.80 9.89 0.88
N LEU A 130 10.63 9.33 0.55
CA LEU A 130 10.26 9.03 -0.84
C LEU A 130 10.00 10.30 -1.65
N VAL A 131 9.57 11.37 -0.99
CA VAL A 131 9.34 12.68 -1.62
C VAL A 131 10.68 13.37 -1.84
N ILE A 132 11.49 13.49 -0.78
CA ILE A 132 12.77 14.20 -0.82
C ILE A 132 13.76 13.53 -1.78
N GLY A 133 13.79 12.19 -1.83
CA GLY A 133 14.68 11.45 -2.74
C GLY A 133 14.26 11.47 -4.22
N ARG A 134 13.04 11.95 -4.53
CA ARG A 134 12.48 11.98 -5.89
C ARG A 134 12.41 13.36 -6.52
N ILE A 135 12.77 14.43 -5.80
CA ILE A 135 12.93 15.76 -6.40
C ILE A 135 14.23 15.73 -7.22
N PRO A 136 14.20 15.73 -8.57
CA PRO A 136 15.41 15.96 -9.33
C PRO A 136 15.91 17.36 -8.96
N LEU A 137 17.09 17.42 -8.36
CA LEU A 137 17.82 18.67 -8.17
C LEU A 137 18.26 19.16 -9.55
N GLY A 138 17.37 19.87 -10.26
CA GLY A 138 17.67 20.60 -11.49
C GLY A 138 18.04 19.74 -12.71
N ALA A 139 17.22 19.87 -13.75
CA ALA A 139 17.71 19.91 -15.13
C ALA A 139 17.10 21.16 -15.77
#